data_AF-G3N4Z0-F1
#
_entry.id   AF-G3N4Z0-F1
#
_cell.length_a   1.000
_cell.length_b   1.000
_cell.length_c   1.000
_cell.angle_alpha   90.00
_cell.angle_beta   90.00
_cell.angle_gamma   90.00
#
_symmetry.space_group_name_H-M   'P 1'
#
loop_
_entity.id
_entity.type
_entity.pdbx_description
1 polymer ?
#
loop_
_entity_poly.entity_id
_entity_poly.type
_entity_poly.pdbx_seq_one_letter_code
_entity_poly.pdbx_strand_id
1 'polypeptide(L)'
;MSVFGDVPLAPPVAVFKLSADFREDGHPQKVNLGVGAYRTDDCQPWVLPVVKKVERLIVEDAGLNHEYLPILGLPEFRSASSKVALGDGSAAIKDGRVGGVQALGGTGALRIGAEFLRRWYNGVNNTATPVYVSAPTWENHNSVFADAGFKDIRPYHYWDAAKRGLDLAGLLDDLEKAPEHSVFVLHACAHNPTGTDPTREEWKQISEIMKRRSLFVFFDSAYQGFASGDLDKDAWAIRYFVSEGFELFIAQSFSKNFGLYNERVGYLTVVARDSENLSRTLSQMEKIVRTTWSNPPSQGARIVSKTLNCPELFAEWKSNVKTMADRVLLMRDQLKAKLQALGTPGTWDHITQQIGMFSFTGLNPKQVEYMIAEKHVYLMASGRINMCGLTTSNIDYIAQSIHDAVTKKSHFFRVENKLNRSLGRCLINMVGVFSPDVLCCCATLLPQKEKTSFTDH
;
A
#
# COMPACT_ATOMS: atom_id res chain seq x y z
N MET A 1 -42.27 4.02 2.59
CA MET A 1 -41.07 3.16 2.63
C MET A 1 -39.88 3.96 2.13
N SER A 2 -38.72 3.85 2.77
CA SER A 2 -37.52 4.56 2.29
C SER A 2 -36.99 3.88 1.03
N VAL A 3 -36.69 4.66 -0.01
CA VAL A 3 -36.02 4.16 -1.23
C VAL A 3 -34.60 3.64 -0.95
N PHE A 4 -34.03 3.97 0.22
CA PHE A 4 -32.72 3.52 0.66
C PHE A 4 -32.79 2.45 1.75
N GLY A 5 -33.97 1.84 1.99
CA GLY A 5 -34.19 0.88 3.07
C GLY A 5 -33.27 -0.35 3.01
N ASP A 6 -32.91 -0.79 1.80
CA ASP A 6 -32.11 -2.00 1.56
C ASP A 6 -30.62 -1.70 1.30
N VAL A 7 -30.18 -0.44 1.40
CA VAL A 7 -28.77 -0.08 1.18
C VAL A 7 -27.92 -0.63 2.33
N PRO A 8 -27.01 -1.59 2.09
CA PRO A 8 -26.24 -2.19 3.17
C PRO A 8 -25.19 -1.21 3.71
N LEU A 9 -24.94 -1.27 5.02
CA LEU A 9 -23.82 -0.55 5.62
C LEU A 9 -22.50 -1.16 5.15
N ALA A 10 -21.67 -0.35 4.48
CA ALA A 10 -20.34 -0.79 4.07
C ALA A 10 -19.41 -0.96 5.28
N PRO A 11 -18.54 -2.00 5.30
CA PRO A 11 -17.54 -2.15 6.34
C PRO A 11 -16.55 -0.96 6.30
N PRO A 12 -16.07 -0.48 7.46
CA PRO A 12 -15.11 0.61 7.49
C PRO A 12 -13.76 0.15 6.93
N VAL A 13 -13.07 1.03 6.20
CA VAL A 13 -11.70 0.79 5.76
C VAL A 13 -10.79 0.70 6.99
N ALA A 14 -10.09 -0.43 7.14
CA ALA A 14 -9.41 -0.80 8.39
C ALA A 14 -8.41 0.27 8.89
N VAL A 15 -7.61 0.85 7.99
CA VAL A 15 -6.63 1.89 8.38
C VAL A 15 -7.28 3.18 8.90
N PHE A 16 -8.46 3.55 8.38
CA PHE A 16 -9.18 4.72 8.85
C PHE A 16 -9.90 4.46 10.17
N LYS A 17 -10.43 3.24 10.37
CA LYS A 17 -10.97 2.83 11.67
C LYS A 17 -9.90 2.88 12.75
N LEU A 18 -8.73 2.29 12.51
CA LEU A 18 -7.59 2.32 13.43
C LEU A 18 -7.18 3.76 13.80
N SER A 19 -7.25 4.68 12.84
CA SER A 19 -6.96 6.10 13.06
C SER A 19 -8.03 6.81 13.88
N ALA A 20 -9.31 6.44 13.71
CA ALA A 20 -10.39 6.94 14.55
C ALA A 20 -10.20 6.46 15.99
N ASP A 21 -9.91 5.19 16.19
CA ASP A 21 -9.71 4.58 17.51
C ASP A 21 -8.52 5.21 18.24
N PHE A 22 -7.42 5.45 17.53
CA PHE A 22 -6.28 6.19 18.07
C PHE A 22 -6.65 7.61 18.51
N ARG A 23 -7.56 8.31 17.81
CA ARG A 23 -7.96 9.68 18.19
C ARG A 23 -8.81 9.69 19.45
N GLU A 24 -9.69 8.71 19.60
CA GLU A 24 -10.61 8.58 20.74
C GLU A 24 -9.90 8.15 22.03
N ASP A 25 -8.75 7.49 21.93
CA ASP A 25 -7.96 7.08 23.09
C ASP A 25 -7.37 8.27 23.87
N GLY A 26 -7.64 8.38 25.17
CA GLY A 26 -7.12 9.43 26.04
C GLY A 26 -5.72 9.14 26.62
N HIS A 27 -5.15 7.97 26.37
CA HIS A 27 -3.90 7.55 27.02
C HIS A 27 -2.70 8.43 26.61
N PRO A 28 -1.91 8.96 27.57
CA PRO A 28 -0.86 9.95 27.26
C PRO A 28 0.33 9.37 26.47
N GLN A 29 0.54 8.06 26.50
CA GLN A 29 1.61 7.38 25.76
C GLN A 29 1.14 6.65 24.49
N LYS A 30 -0.09 6.92 24.00
CA LYS A 30 -0.59 6.26 22.80
C LYS A 30 0.28 6.54 21.58
N VAL A 31 0.45 5.56 20.70
CA VAL A 31 1.26 5.68 19.48
C VAL A 31 0.48 5.20 18.26
N ASN A 32 0.54 5.95 17.16
CA ASN A 32 -0.03 5.53 15.88
C ASN A 32 1.05 5.04 14.91
N LEU A 33 1.11 3.73 14.71
CA LEU A 33 1.94 3.05 13.70
C LEU A 33 1.10 2.55 12.51
N GLY A 34 -0.17 2.95 12.41
CA GLY A 34 -1.10 2.45 11.41
C GLY A 34 -1.11 3.26 10.10
N VAL A 35 -1.23 4.59 10.20
CA VAL A 35 -1.42 5.49 9.06
C VAL A 35 -0.18 5.51 8.16
N GLY A 36 -0.36 5.35 6.85
CA GLY A 36 0.73 5.43 5.85
C GLY A 36 1.11 6.85 5.46
N ALA A 37 1.62 7.65 6.40
CA ALA A 37 2.10 8.99 6.16
C ALA A 37 3.37 9.30 6.96
N TYR A 38 4.24 10.11 6.38
CA TYR A 38 5.46 10.58 7.05
C TYR A 38 5.12 11.49 8.25
N ARG A 39 5.94 11.39 9.29
CA ARG A 39 5.89 12.24 10.49
C ARG A 39 7.29 12.65 10.90
N THR A 40 7.40 13.83 11.49
CA THR A 40 8.62 14.32 12.16
C THR A 40 8.90 13.52 13.44
N ASP A 41 10.02 13.82 14.10
CA ASP A 41 10.38 13.23 15.39
C ASP A 41 9.42 13.67 16.53
N ASP A 42 8.63 14.73 16.31
CA ASP A 42 7.55 15.16 17.21
C ASP A 42 6.19 14.55 16.85
N CYS A 43 6.16 13.51 16.01
CA CYS A 43 4.95 12.89 15.46
C CYS A 43 4.03 13.86 14.69
N GLN A 44 4.55 14.98 14.18
CA GLN A 44 3.76 15.95 13.42
C GLN A 44 3.83 15.70 11.90
N PRO A 45 2.78 16.06 11.12
CA PRO A 45 2.89 16.13 9.67
C PRO A 45 4.03 17.08 9.25
N TRP A 46 4.79 16.69 8.23
CA TRP A 46 5.84 17.53 7.68
C TRP A 46 5.47 17.98 6.27
N VAL A 47 5.25 19.28 6.11
CA VAL A 47 5.14 19.91 4.79
C VAL A 47 6.56 20.26 4.35
N LEU A 48 7.00 19.68 3.23
CA LEU A 48 8.36 19.85 2.72
C LEU A 48 8.68 21.34 2.52
N PRO A 49 9.88 21.81 2.94
CA PRO A 49 10.32 23.19 2.71
C PRO A 49 10.17 23.65 1.26
N VAL A 50 10.55 22.81 0.30
CA VAL A 50 10.41 23.12 -1.14
C VAL A 50 8.96 23.29 -1.56
N VAL A 51 8.03 22.51 -1.00
CA VAL A 51 6.60 22.62 -1.30
C VAL A 51 6.06 23.96 -0.80
N LYS A 52 6.35 24.33 0.45
CA LYS A 52 5.96 25.66 0.99
C LYS A 52 6.52 26.81 0.16
N LYS A 53 7.75 26.66 -0.33
CA LYS A 53 8.39 27.66 -1.19
C LYS A 53 7.65 27.79 -2.52
N VAL A 54 7.36 26.67 -3.19
CA VAL A 54 6.65 26.67 -4.47
C VAL A 54 5.20 27.14 -4.33
N GLU A 55 4.52 26.83 -3.23
CA GLU A 55 3.18 27.35 -2.95
C GLU A 55 3.16 28.89 -2.93
N ARG A 56 4.15 29.53 -2.29
CA ARG A 56 4.28 31.00 -2.34
C ARG A 56 4.51 31.52 -3.75
N LEU A 57 5.39 30.88 -4.51
CA LEU A 57 5.65 31.24 -5.91
C LEU A 57 4.39 31.10 -6.79
N ILE A 58 3.50 30.15 -6.49
CA ILE A 58 2.23 30.00 -7.20
C ILE A 58 1.26 31.14 -6.85
N VAL A 59 1.17 31.51 -5.56
CA VAL A 59 0.28 32.58 -5.11
C VAL A 59 0.71 33.96 -5.66
N GLU A 60 2.00 34.18 -5.85
CA GLU A 60 2.56 35.44 -6.34
C GLU A 60 2.53 35.57 -7.89
N ASP A 61 2.19 34.50 -8.61
CA ASP A 61 2.22 34.44 -10.08
C ASP A 61 0.93 35.05 -10.68
N ALA A 62 1.00 36.34 -11.02
CA ALA A 62 -0.12 37.10 -11.59
C ALA A 62 -0.63 36.57 -12.94
N GLY A 63 0.14 35.69 -13.62
CA GLY A 63 -0.27 35.07 -14.87
C GLY A 63 -1.11 33.81 -14.69
N LEU A 64 -1.20 33.25 -13.48
CA LEU A 64 -1.99 32.05 -13.23
C LEU A 64 -3.48 32.35 -13.10
N ASN A 65 -4.29 31.48 -13.70
CA ASN A 65 -5.74 31.47 -13.59
C ASN A 65 -6.25 30.10 -13.11
N HIS A 66 -7.57 29.97 -13.03
CA HIS A 66 -8.26 28.74 -12.61
C HIS A 66 -9.07 28.10 -13.76
N GLU A 67 -8.68 28.37 -15.00
CA GLU A 67 -9.29 27.72 -16.16
C GLU A 67 -9.03 26.21 -16.17
N TYR A 68 -9.87 25.48 -16.91
CA TYR A 68 -9.75 24.04 -17.04
C TYR A 68 -8.40 23.62 -17.64
N LEU A 69 -7.82 22.55 -17.08
CA LEU A 69 -6.68 21.90 -17.71
C LEU A 69 -7.11 21.09 -18.94
N PRO A 70 -6.16 20.75 -19.84
CA PRO A 70 -6.38 19.68 -20.80
C PRO A 70 -6.82 18.39 -20.11
N ILE A 71 -7.60 17.54 -20.80
CA ILE A 71 -8.16 16.30 -20.22
C ILE A 71 -7.05 15.40 -19.66
N LEU A 72 -5.93 15.27 -20.37
CA LEU A 72 -4.78 14.49 -19.93
C LEU A 72 -3.97 15.16 -18.80
N GLY A 73 -4.27 16.41 -18.45
CA GLY A 73 -3.63 17.20 -17.42
C GLY A 73 -2.60 18.21 -17.92
N LEU A 74 -1.91 18.83 -16.97
CA LEU A 74 -0.93 19.90 -17.21
C LEU A 74 0.29 19.34 -17.99
N PRO A 75 0.58 19.82 -19.21
CA PRO A 75 1.64 19.25 -20.07
C PRO A 75 3.02 19.16 -19.41
N GLU A 76 3.42 20.20 -18.69
CA GLU A 76 4.73 20.30 -18.03
C GLU A 76 4.85 19.32 -16.85
N PHE A 77 3.74 19.09 -16.13
CA PHE A 77 3.67 18.08 -15.08
C PHE A 77 3.80 16.66 -15.66
N ARG A 78 3.12 16.38 -16.77
CA ARG A 78 3.14 15.07 -17.45
C ARG A 78 4.53 14.72 -17.97
N SER A 79 5.21 15.71 -18.57
CA SER A 79 6.59 15.56 -19.04
C SER A 79 7.54 15.29 -17.87
N ALA A 80 7.47 16.10 -16.81
CA ALA A 80 8.32 15.94 -15.64
C ALA A 80 8.09 14.61 -14.90
N SER A 81 6.83 14.17 -14.76
CA SER A 81 6.49 12.90 -14.11
C SER A 81 7.06 11.69 -14.86
N SER A 82 6.93 11.69 -16.19
CA SER A 82 7.53 10.67 -17.07
C SER A 82 9.05 10.58 -16.88
N LYS A 83 9.74 11.74 -16.79
CA LYS A 83 11.19 11.81 -16.56
C LYS A 83 11.60 11.30 -15.19
N VAL A 84 10.81 11.56 -14.14
CA VAL A 84 11.07 11.00 -12.82
C VAL A 84 11.03 9.47 -12.85
N ALA A 85 10.01 8.87 -13.48
CA ALA A 85 9.91 7.41 -13.61
C ALA A 85 11.05 6.81 -14.45
N LEU A 86 11.29 7.36 -15.64
CA LEU A 86 12.10 6.70 -16.66
C LEU A 86 13.54 7.21 -16.76
N GLY A 87 13.83 8.36 -16.16
CA GLY A 87 15.08 9.10 -16.31
C GLY A 87 15.11 9.96 -17.57
N ASP A 88 15.84 11.07 -17.53
CA ASP A 88 15.98 12.01 -18.65
C ASP A 88 16.60 11.37 -19.91
N GLY A 89 17.45 10.35 -19.71
CA GLY A 89 18.12 9.62 -20.78
C GLY A 89 17.28 8.55 -21.47
N SER A 90 16.03 8.32 -21.04
CA SER A 90 15.18 7.22 -21.51
C SER A 90 15.02 7.19 -23.03
N ALA A 91 15.39 6.07 -23.66
CA ALA A 91 15.17 5.85 -25.09
C ALA A 91 13.68 5.92 -25.44
N ALA A 92 12.79 5.35 -24.60
CA ALA A 92 11.36 5.39 -24.84
C ALA A 92 10.78 6.82 -24.90
N ILE A 93 11.31 7.75 -24.09
CA ILE A 93 10.93 9.16 -24.19
C ILE A 93 11.40 9.76 -25.51
N LYS A 94 12.67 9.53 -25.88
CA LYS A 94 13.27 10.05 -27.13
C LYS A 94 12.57 9.53 -28.38
N ASP A 95 12.14 8.27 -28.35
CA ASP A 95 11.41 7.61 -29.44
C ASP A 95 9.94 8.05 -29.55
N GLY A 96 9.46 8.94 -28.67
CA GLY A 96 8.06 9.37 -28.65
C GLY A 96 7.07 8.28 -28.22
N ARG A 97 7.54 7.28 -27.45
CA ARG A 97 6.76 6.12 -26.99
C ARG A 97 6.13 6.30 -25.61
N VAL A 98 6.38 7.44 -24.97
CA VAL A 98 5.95 7.71 -23.60
C VAL A 98 4.95 8.86 -23.57
N GLY A 99 3.83 8.62 -22.91
CA GLY A 99 2.83 9.64 -22.59
C GLY A 99 2.02 9.22 -21.38
N GLY A 100 0.90 9.88 -21.14
CA GLY A 100 0.08 9.53 -19.97
C GLY A 100 -0.91 10.59 -19.54
N VAL A 101 -1.50 10.32 -18.38
CA VAL A 101 -2.63 11.04 -17.80
C VAL A 101 -2.28 11.48 -16.38
N GLN A 102 -2.43 12.77 -16.07
CA GLN A 102 -2.48 13.24 -14.70
C GLN A 102 -3.73 12.69 -14.00
N ALA A 103 -3.53 12.07 -12.85
CA ALA A 103 -4.57 11.33 -12.14
C ALA A 103 -4.70 11.74 -10.68
N LEU A 104 -5.80 11.33 -10.04
CA LEU A 104 -6.09 11.60 -8.62
C LEU A 104 -5.27 10.69 -7.68
N GLY A 105 -3.97 10.99 -7.58
CA GLY A 105 -2.99 10.17 -6.87
C GLY A 105 -2.74 8.82 -7.57
N GLY A 106 -2.02 7.94 -6.89
CA GLY A 106 -1.76 6.58 -7.39
C GLY A 106 -3.04 5.77 -7.60
N THR A 107 -4.02 5.91 -6.70
CA THR A 107 -5.35 5.26 -6.84
C THR A 107 -6.04 5.65 -8.14
N GLY A 108 -6.05 6.94 -8.49
CA GLY A 108 -6.63 7.40 -9.75
C GLY A 108 -5.87 6.86 -10.96
N ALA A 109 -4.54 6.82 -10.90
CA ALA A 109 -3.71 6.27 -11.98
C ALA A 109 -3.98 4.77 -12.19
N LEU A 110 -4.06 3.99 -11.11
CA LEU A 110 -4.47 2.59 -11.13
C LEU A 110 -5.87 2.42 -11.72
N ARG A 111 -6.85 3.23 -11.29
CA ARG A 111 -8.24 3.12 -11.76
C ARG A 111 -8.39 3.38 -13.25
N ILE A 112 -7.73 4.41 -13.79
CA ILE A 112 -7.76 4.73 -15.23
C ILE A 112 -7.02 3.67 -16.04
N GLY A 113 -5.85 3.23 -15.58
CA GLY A 113 -5.09 2.18 -16.25
C GLY A 113 -5.85 0.84 -16.26
N ALA A 114 -6.43 0.45 -15.12
CA ALA A 114 -7.24 -0.75 -15.00
C ALA A 114 -8.47 -0.68 -15.91
N GLU A 115 -9.15 0.47 -15.99
CA GLU A 115 -10.27 0.63 -16.92
C GLU A 115 -9.85 0.45 -18.38
N PHE A 116 -8.73 1.08 -18.76
CA PHE A 116 -8.20 0.97 -20.11
C PHE A 116 -7.87 -0.50 -20.44
N LEU A 117 -7.18 -1.20 -19.54
CA LEU A 117 -6.84 -2.60 -19.73
C LEU A 117 -8.09 -3.46 -19.82
N ARG A 118 -9.05 -3.29 -18.90
CA ARG A 118 -10.31 -4.04 -18.91
C ARG A 118 -11.05 -3.88 -20.21
N ARG A 119 -11.03 -2.66 -20.73
CA ARG A 119 -11.68 -2.27 -21.97
C ARG A 119 -10.96 -2.91 -23.16
N TRP A 120 -9.65 -2.66 -23.34
CA TRP A 120 -8.96 -2.91 -24.62
C TRP A 120 -7.82 -3.95 -24.58
N TYR A 121 -7.29 -4.31 -23.41
CA TYR A 121 -6.19 -5.29 -23.31
C TYR A 121 -6.75 -6.70 -23.50
N ASN A 122 -6.33 -7.36 -24.60
CA ASN A 122 -6.92 -8.54 -25.26
C ASN A 122 -8.12 -8.27 -26.20
N GLY A 123 -8.28 -7.01 -26.65
CA GLY A 123 -9.20 -6.59 -27.71
C GLY A 123 -10.63 -6.28 -27.24
N VAL A 124 -11.52 -5.99 -28.19
CA VAL A 124 -12.96 -5.75 -27.94
C VAL A 124 -13.70 -7.07 -27.59
N ASN A 125 -13.02 -8.21 -27.73
CA ASN A 125 -13.61 -9.55 -27.59
C ASN A 125 -13.75 -10.04 -26.14
N ASN A 126 -13.49 -9.17 -25.15
CA ASN A 126 -13.90 -9.39 -23.76
C ASN A 126 -13.43 -10.74 -23.17
N THR A 127 -12.23 -11.21 -23.57
CA THR A 127 -11.60 -12.37 -22.93
C THR A 127 -11.39 -12.07 -21.45
N ALA A 128 -11.70 -13.04 -20.60
CA ALA A 128 -11.48 -12.94 -19.16
C ALA A 128 -9.96 -12.92 -18.87
N THR A 129 -9.35 -11.74 -18.96
CA THR A 129 -7.94 -11.53 -18.64
C THR A 129 -7.76 -11.52 -17.12
N PRO A 130 -7.02 -12.48 -16.54
CA PRO A 130 -6.76 -12.48 -15.11
C PRO A 130 -5.83 -11.32 -14.73
N VAL A 131 -6.08 -10.76 -13.55
CA VAL A 131 -5.18 -9.80 -12.91
C VAL A 131 -4.54 -10.49 -11.72
N TYR A 132 -3.22 -10.41 -11.63
CA TYR A 132 -2.43 -10.93 -10.54
C TYR A 132 -1.95 -9.78 -9.64
N VAL A 133 -2.19 -9.93 -8.33
CA VAL A 133 -1.70 -9.02 -7.29
C VAL A 133 -0.94 -9.81 -6.23
N SER A 134 0.06 -9.20 -5.59
CA SER A 134 0.91 -9.92 -4.62
C SER A 134 0.10 -10.45 -3.43
N ALA A 135 0.56 -11.56 -2.85
CA ALA A 135 0.05 -12.08 -1.59
C ALA A 135 1.09 -11.85 -0.46
N PRO A 136 0.87 -10.90 0.46
CA PRO A 136 -0.19 -9.88 0.47
C PRO A 136 0.14 -8.69 -0.45
N THR A 137 -0.81 -7.76 -0.62
CA THR A 137 -0.63 -6.51 -1.37
C THR A 137 -1.31 -5.32 -0.65
N TRP A 138 -1.25 -4.13 -1.22
CA TRP A 138 -2.04 -3.00 -0.75
C TRP A 138 -3.54 -3.30 -0.93
N GLU A 139 -4.29 -3.32 0.16
CA GLU A 139 -5.70 -3.75 0.25
C GLU A 139 -6.57 -3.28 -0.94
N ASN A 140 -6.41 -2.03 -1.34
CA ASN A 140 -7.25 -1.39 -2.34
C ASN A 140 -6.94 -1.81 -3.79
N HIS A 141 -5.87 -2.57 -4.07
CA HIS A 141 -5.64 -3.13 -5.41
C HIS A 141 -6.82 -4.00 -5.86
N ASN A 142 -7.29 -4.90 -5.01
CA ASN A 142 -8.42 -5.77 -5.33
C ASN A 142 -9.67 -4.95 -5.68
N SER A 143 -10.02 -3.96 -4.84
CA SER A 143 -11.20 -3.10 -5.06
C SER A 143 -11.09 -2.29 -6.34
N VAL A 144 -9.92 -1.68 -6.62
CA VAL A 144 -9.72 -0.86 -7.82
C VAL A 144 -9.90 -1.68 -9.10
N PHE A 145 -9.32 -2.89 -9.17
CA PHE A 145 -9.44 -3.73 -10.35
C PHE A 145 -10.85 -4.36 -10.46
N ALA A 146 -11.49 -4.72 -9.34
CA ALA A 146 -12.86 -5.22 -9.34
C ALA A 146 -13.84 -4.15 -9.85
N ASP A 147 -13.71 -2.91 -9.37
CA ASP A 147 -14.53 -1.77 -9.79
C ASP A 147 -14.23 -1.31 -11.23
N ALA A 148 -13.01 -1.56 -11.73
CA ALA A 148 -12.69 -1.38 -13.13
C ALA A 148 -13.36 -2.43 -14.03
N GLY A 149 -13.89 -3.52 -13.46
CA GLY A 149 -14.67 -4.54 -14.15
C GLY A 149 -13.97 -5.90 -14.31
N PHE A 150 -12.79 -6.10 -13.73
CA PHE A 150 -12.14 -7.42 -13.71
C PHE A 150 -12.90 -8.37 -12.79
N LYS A 151 -13.10 -9.61 -13.24
CA LYS A 151 -13.82 -10.66 -12.49
C LYS A 151 -12.92 -11.75 -11.93
N ASP A 152 -11.69 -11.83 -12.45
CA ASP A 152 -10.71 -12.83 -12.10
C ASP A 152 -9.46 -12.11 -11.59
N ILE A 153 -9.39 -11.90 -10.28
CA ILE A 153 -8.27 -11.25 -9.59
C ILE A 153 -7.65 -12.31 -8.68
N ARG A 154 -6.41 -12.66 -8.96
CA ARG A 154 -5.69 -13.79 -8.35
C ARG A 154 -4.52 -13.29 -7.53
N PRO A 155 -4.27 -13.89 -6.35
CA PRO A 155 -3.01 -13.68 -5.65
C PRO A 155 -1.85 -14.36 -6.41
N TYR A 156 -0.64 -13.80 -6.32
CA TYR A 156 0.61 -14.52 -6.59
C TYR A 156 1.51 -14.51 -5.34
N HIS A 157 2.28 -15.58 -5.16
CA HIS A 157 3.19 -15.75 -4.04
C HIS A 157 4.22 -14.62 -4.01
N TYR A 158 4.42 -14.05 -2.83
CA TYR A 158 5.34 -12.94 -2.62
C TYR A 158 5.99 -12.97 -1.25
N TRP A 159 5.22 -13.22 -0.19
CA TRP A 159 5.74 -13.19 1.17
C TRP A 159 5.91 -14.59 1.75
N ASP A 160 7.14 -14.94 2.13
CA ASP A 160 7.45 -16.10 2.94
C ASP A 160 7.46 -15.69 4.42
N ALA A 161 6.45 -16.14 5.19
CA ALA A 161 6.32 -15.80 6.60
C ALA A 161 7.41 -16.41 7.49
N ALA A 162 7.98 -17.55 7.10
CA ALA A 162 9.05 -18.20 7.84
C ALA A 162 10.38 -17.46 7.64
N LYS A 163 10.68 -17.05 6.39
CA LYS A 163 11.86 -16.24 6.06
C LYS A 163 11.69 -14.76 6.40
N ARG A 164 10.44 -14.28 6.54
CA ARG A 164 10.07 -12.87 6.63
C ARG A 164 10.62 -12.04 5.46
N GLY A 165 10.56 -12.61 4.26
CA GLY A 165 11.14 -12.08 3.04
C GLY A 165 10.43 -12.55 1.78
N LEU A 166 11.09 -12.43 0.64
CA LEU A 166 10.50 -12.72 -0.67
C LEU A 166 10.41 -14.24 -0.87
N ASP A 167 9.22 -14.73 -1.22
CA ASP A 167 9.03 -16.05 -1.79
C ASP A 167 9.29 -16.01 -3.30
N LEU A 168 10.57 -15.92 -3.69
CA LEU A 168 10.95 -15.84 -5.09
C LEU A 168 10.51 -17.09 -5.85
N ALA A 169 10.70 -18.28 -5.26
CA ALA A 169 10.38 -19.54 -5.93
C ALA A 169 8.89 -19.64 -6.26
N GLY A 170 8.01 -19.33 -5.30
CA GLY A 170 6.58 -19.26 -5.54
C GLY A 170 6.20 -18.19 -6.57
N LEU A 171 6.81 -17.02 -6.49
CA LEU A 171 6.57 -15.92 -7.44
C LEU A 171 6.88 -16.37 -8.89
N LEU A 172 8.06 -16.93 -9.13
CA LEU A 172 8.47 -17.37 -10.47
C LEU A 172 7.59 -18.51 -10.99
N ASP A 173 7.17 -19.43 -10.11
CA ASP A 173 6.25 -20.52 -10.46
C ASP A 173 4.87 -19.99 -10.88
N ASP A 174 4.33 -18.98 -10.19
CA ASP A 174 3.06 -18.35 -10.56
C ASP A 174 3.15 -17.61 -11.89
N LEU A 175 4.27 -16.92 -12.16
CA LEU A 175 4.52 -16.30 -13.48
C LEU A 175 4.55 -17.35 -14.60
N GLU A 176 5.13 -18.52 -14.34
CA GLU A 176 5.17 -19.65 -15.28
C GLU A 176 3.83 -20.38 -15.40
N LYS A 177 2.91 -20.25 -14.46
CA LYS A 177 1.60 -20.88 -14.57
C LYS A 177 0.52 -19.93 -15.08
N ALA A 178 0.81 -18.62 -15.05
CA ALA A 178 -0.13 -17.62 -15.52
C ALA A 178 -0.44 -17.82 -17.02
N PRO A 179 -1.73 -17.71 -17.41
CA PRO A 179 -2.09 -17.60 -18.82
C PRO A 179 -1.35 -16.44 -19.47
N GLU A 180 -0.93 -16.61 -20.73
CA GLU A 180 -0.33 -15.51 -21.50
C GLU A 180 -1.27 -14.31 -21.53
N HIS A 181 -0.68 -13.11 -21.60
CA HIS A 181 -1.42 -11.85 -21.53
C HIS A 181 -2.18 -11.61 -20.22
N SER A 182 -1.86 -12.32 -19.13
CA SER A 182 -2.33 -11.92 -17.80
C SER A 182 -1.69 -10.60 -17.38
N VAL A 183 -2.41 -9.80 -16.60
CA VAL A 183 -1.91 -8.53 -16.05
C VAL A 183 -1.30 -8.77 -14.68
N PHE A 184 -0.08 -8.30 -14.46
CA PHE A 184 0.57 -8.35 -13.14
C PHE A 184 0.75 -6.94 -12.59
N VAL A 185 0.21 -6.72 -11.39
CA VAL A 185 0.41 -5.48 -10.63
C VAL A 185 1.63 -5.63 -9.76
N LEU A 186 2.70 -4.90 -10.07
CA LEU A 186 3.99 -4.98 -9.39
C LEU A 186 4.26 -3.70 -8.61
N HIS A 187 4.71 -3.80 -7.36
CA HIS A 187 5.21 -2.64 -6.64
C HIS A 187 6.62 -2.32 -7.15
N ALA A 188 6.87 -1.08 -7.56
CA ALA A 188 8.16 -0.69 -8.12
C ALA A 188 9.31 -0.77 -7.10
N CYS A 189 9.01 -0.37 -5.85
CA CYS A 189 9.86 -0.46 -4.68
C CYS A 189 9.02 -0.20 -3.41
N ALA A 190 9.61 -0.46 -2.24
CA ALA A 190 8.99 -0.38 -0.92
C ALA A 190 7.61 -1.04 -0.88
N HIS A 191 7.57 -2.33 -1.23
CA HIS A 191 6.34 -3.11 -1.33
C HIS A 191 5.40 -2.89 -0.13
N ASN A 192 4.17 -2.45 -0.41
CA ASN A 192 3.15 -2.29 0.62
C ASN A 192 2.28 -3.55 0.66
N PRO A 193 2.30 -4.34 1.76
CA PRO A 193 2.64 -3.88 3.12
C PRO A 193 3.94 -4.43 3.74
N THR A 194 4.68 -5.29 3.03
CA THR A 194 5.77 -6.09 3.63
C THR A 194 7.09 -5.35 3.78
N GLY A 195 7.32 -4.31 2.98
CA GLY A 195 8.62 -3.65 2.82
C GLY A 195 9.68 -4.53 2.16
N THR A 196 9.31 -5.67 1.57
CA THR A 196 10.27 -6.59 0.92
C THR A 196 10.28 -6.34 -0.57
N ASP A 197 11.43 -6.03 -1.14
CA ASP A 197 11.59 -5.82 -2.58
C ASP A 197 12.54 -6.88 -3.18
N PRO A 198 12.32 -7.32 -4.43
CA PRO A 198 13.29 -8.14 -5.13
C PRO A 198 14.60 -7.37 -5.35
N THR A 199 15.71 -8.10 -5.28
CA THR A 199 17.02 -7.66 -5.74
C THR A 199 17.04 -7.45 -7.25
N ARG A 200 18.10 -6.83 -7.77
CA ARG A 200 18.23 -6.59 -9.23
C ARG A 200 18.28 -7.90 -10.01
N GLU A 201 18.96 -8.90 -9.47
CA GLU A 201 19.09 -10.24 -10.04
C GLU A 201 17.75 -10.99 -10.05
N GLU A 202 16.94 -10.82 -9.01
CA GLU A 202 15.59 -11.37 -8.94
C GLU A 202 14.64 -10.67 -9.91
N TRP A 203 14.70 -9.34 -10.00
CA TRP A 203 13.94 -8.58 -11.00
C TRP A 203 14.28 -8.98 -12.44
N LYS A 204 15.53 -9.36 -12.73
CA LYS A 204 15.91 -9.90 -14.05
C LYS A 204 15.20 -11.22 -14.34
N GLN A 205 15.15 -12.13 -13.38
CA GLN A 205 14.43 -13.41 -13.52
C GLN A 205 12.92 -13.19 -13.73
N ILE A 206 12.32 -12.26 -12.97
CA ILE A 206 10.92 -11.86 -13.12
C ILE A 206 10.67 -11.31 -14.54
N SER A 207 11.48 -10.35 -14.98
CA SER A 207 11.39 -9.72 -16.31
C SER A 207 11.50 -10.77 -17.43
N GLU A 208 12.45 -11.70 -17.33
CA GLU A 208 12.67 -12.73 -18.34
C GLU A 208 11.44 -13.62 -18.54
N ILE A 209 10.84 -14.11 -17.44
CA ILE A 209 9.62 -14.93 -17.53
C ILE A 209 8.46 -14.10 -18.07
N MET A 210 8.24 -12.88 -17.55
CA MET A 210 7.14 -12.03 -18.00
C MET A 210 7.21 -11.71 -19.49
N LYS A 211 8.42 -11.46 -20.01
CA LYS A 211 8.67 -11.20 -21.43
C LYS A 211 8.39 -12.45 -22.27
N ARG A 212 8.94 -13.61 -21.88
CA ARG A 212 8.73 -14.88 -22.59
C ARG A 212 7.25 -15.30 -22.61
N ARG A 213 6.51 -14.99 -21.54
CA ARG A 213 5.10 -15.37 -21.34
C ARG A 213 4.11 -14.31 -21.78
N SER A 214 4.58 -13.25 -22.45
CA SER A 214 3.75 -12.15 -22.95
C SER A 214 2.82 -11.55 -21.88
N LEU A 215 3.30 -11.44 -20.63
CA LEU A 215 2.54 -10.92 -19.49
C LEU A 215 2.58 -9.39 -19.48
N PHE A 216 1.48 -8.73 -19.11
CA PHE A 216 1.45 -7.28 -18.97
C PHE A 216 1.99 -6.85 -17.62
N VAL A 217 2.75 -5.77 -17.63
CA VAL A 217 3.30 -5.19 -16.42
C VAL A 217 2.57 -3.89 -16.10
N PHE A 218 2.01 -3.81 -14.89
CA PHE A 218 1.46 -2.59 -14.34
C PHE A 218 2.18 -2.28 -13.03
N PHE A 219 3.14 -1.33 -13.08
CA PHE A 219 3.84 -0.88 -11.88
C PHE A 219 2.99 0.09 -11.04
N ASP A 220 2.88 -0.16 -9.74
CA ASP A 220 2.52 0.86 -8.73
C ASP A 220 3.81 1.46 -8.13
N SER A 221 3.98 2.77 -8.31
CA SER A 221 5.17 3.54 -7.91
C SER A 221 4.79 4.69 -6.98
N ALA A 222 4.48 4.35 -5.72
CA ALA A 222 4.07 5.33 -4.71
C ALA A 222 5.19 5.87 -3.82
N TYR A 223 6.37 5.24 -3.84
CA TYR A 223 7.46 5.48 -2.87
C TYR A 223 8.80 5.88 -3.49
N GLN A 224 8.85 6.16 -4.79
CA GLN A 224 10.09 6.48 -5.48
C GLN A 224 10.85 7.64 -4.82
N GLY A 225 12.11 7.41 -4.46
CA GLY A 225 13.00 8.29 -3.71
C GLY A 225 12.81 8.20 -2.20
N PHE A 226 11.60 7.95 -1.72
CA PHE A 226 11.31 7.83 -0.29
C PHE A 226 11.76 6.47 0.28
N ALA A 227 11.96 5.47 -0.57
CA ALA A 227 12.35 4.13 -0.16
C ALA A 227 13.85 4.07 0.19
N SER A 228 14.73 4.49 -0.74
CA SER A 228 16.18 4.46 -0.51
C SER A 228 16.83 5.83 -0.35
N GLY A 229 16.10 6.93 -0.50
CA GLY A 229 16.67 8.28 -0.62
C GLY A 229 17.19 8.60 -2.02
N ASP A 230 16.98 7.71 -3.00
CA ASP A 230 17.53 7.82 -4.36
C ASP A 230 16.46 7.44 -5.40
N LEU A 231 16.16 8.36 -6.31
CA LEU A 231 15.10 8.19 -7.31
C LEU A 231 15.42 7.13 -8.36
N ASP A 232 16.70 6.97 -8.70
CA ASP A 232 17.15 6.09 -9.76
C ASP A 232 17.24 4.65 -9.27
N LYS A 233 17.70 4.46 -8.02
CA LYS A 233 17.66 3.17 -7.34
C LYS A 233 16.23 2.67 -7.20
N ASP A 234 15.32 3.54 -6.78
CA ASP A 234 13.93 3.19 -6.53
C ASP A 234 13.09 2.99 -7.80
N ALA A 235 13.54 3.49 -8.96
CA ALA A 235 12.92 3.26 -10.27
C ALA A 235 13.65 2.22 -11.13
N TRP A 236 14.64 1.53 -10.57
CA TRP A 236 15.49 0.63 -11.34
C TRP A 236 14.69 -0.48 -12.04
N ALA A 237 13.74 -1.11 -11.34
CA ALA A 237 12.91 -2.18 -11.92
C ALA A 237 12.10 -1.67 -13.12
N ILE A 238 11.43 -0.53 -12.98
CA ILE A 238 10.68 0.12 -14.07
C ILE A 238 11.58 0.35 -15.28
N ARG A 239 12.73 0.99 -15.07
CA ARG A 239 13.66 1.35 -16.14
C ARG A 239 14.26 0.12 -16.83
N TYR A 240 14.53 -0.93 -16.06
CA TYR A 240 15.01 -2.20 -16.59
C TYR A 240 13.97 -2.84 -17.51
N PHE A 241 12.71 -2.94 -17.07
CA PHE A 241 11.62 -3.47 -17.91
C PHE A 241 11.42 -2.64 -19.19
N VAL A 242 11.47 -1.30 -19.11
CA VAL A 242 11.41 -0.47 -20.32
C VAL A 242 12.61 -0.71 -21.24
N SER A 243 13.81 -0.91 -20.70
CA SER A 243 15.00 -1.23 -21.50
C SER A 243 14.93 -2.61 -22.16
N GLU A 244 14.18 -3.54 -21.56
CA GLU A 244 13.87 -4.85 -22.12
C GLU A 244 12.75 -4.79 -23.18
N GLY A 245 12.23 -3.60 -23.51
CA GLY A 245 11.28 -3.41 -24.61
C GLY A 245 9.81 -3.66 -24.22
N PHE A 246 9.48 -3.68 -22.93
CA PHE A 246 8.10 -3.85 -22.48
C PHE A 246 7.22 -2.64 -22.86
N GLU A 247 6.00 -2.94 -23.31
CA GLU A 247 4.87 -2.03 -23.19
C GLU A 247 4.27 -2.20 -21.79
N LEU A 248 4.12 -1.11 -21.05
CA LEU A 248 3.74 -1.18 -19.64
C LEU A 248 3.07 0.10 -19.13
N PHE A 249 2.40 -0.03 -18.00
CA PHE A 249 1.82 1.08 -17.24
C PHE A 249 2.58 1.33 -15.94
N ILE A 250 2.65 2.61 -15.54
CA ILE A 250 3.23 3.03 -14.26
C ILE A 250 2.26 3.99 -13.58
N ALA A 251 1.65 3.56 -12.48
CA ALA A 251 0.85 4.42 -11.60
C ALA A 251 1.78 5.11 -10.59
N GLN A 252 2.15 6.35 -10.87
CA GLN A 252 2.94 7.18 -9.97
C GLN A 252 2.06 7.95 -8.99
N SER A 253 2.48 8.00 -7.72
CA SER A 253 1.85 8.82 -6.69
C SER A 253 2.86 9.82 -6.11
N PHE A 254 2.47 11.09 -6.02
CA PHE A 254 3.25 12.12 -5.36
C PHE A 254 2.84 12.36 -3.88
N SER A 255 1.96 11.52 -3.34
CA SER A 255 1.49 11.70 -1.97
C SER A 255 2.58 11.57 -0.90
N LYS A 256 3.58 10.68 -1.10
CA LYS A 256 4.59 10.38 -0.08
C LYS A 256 5.88 11.16 -0.30
N ASN A 257 6.45 11.10 -1.51
CA ASN A 257 7.71 11.78 -1.84
C ASN A 257 7.59 13.31 -1.91
N PHE A 258 6.41 13.88 -2.17
CA PHE A 258 6.15 15.32 -2.03
C PHE A 258 5.38 15.70 -0.76
N GLY A 259 4.89 14.72 0.01
CA GLY A 259 4.02 14.99 1.15
C GLY A 259 2.63 15.52 0.79
N LEU A 260 2.22 15.42 -0.49
CA LEU A 260 0.95 15.93 -1.02
C LEU A 260 -0.17 14.88 -0.92
N TYR A 261 -0.45 14.43 0.31
CA TYR A 261 -1.38 13.32 0.57
C TYR A 261 -2.82 13.65 0.14
N ASN A 262 -3.32 14.82 0.52
CA ASN A 262 -4.69 15.28 0.30
C ASN A 262 -4.88 16.06 -1.02
N GLU A 263 -3.80 16.53 -1.65
CA GLU A 263 -3.88 17.18 -2.97
C GLU A 263 -4.14 16.21 -4.12
N ARG A 264 -4.05 14.89 -3.84
CA ARG A 264 -4.36 13.80 -4.79
C ARG A 264 -3.60 13.94 -6.12
N VAL A 265 -2.28 14.13 -6.05
CA VAL A 265 -1.43 14.29 -7.24
C VAL A 265 -0.82 12.94 -7.64
N GLY A 266 -1.09 12.50 -8.87
CA GLY A 266 -0.54 11.28 -9.44
C GLY A 266 -0.46 11.35 -10.96
N TYR A 267 0.18 10.35 -11.56
CA TYR A 267 0.35 10.27 -13.01
C TYR A 267 0.36 8.81 -13.46
N LEU A 268 -0.45 8.49 -14.45
CA LEU A 268 -0.36 7.21 -15.15
C LEU A 268 0.55 7.40 -16.37
N THR A 269 1.74 6.81 -16.31
CA THR A 269 2.63 6.73 -17.47
C THR A 269 2.26 5.52 -18.32
N VAL A 270 2.22 5.72 -19.63
CA VAL A 270 2.08 4.67 -20.65
C VAL A 270 3.39 4.61 -21.44
N VAL A 271 3.98 3.42 -21.50
CA VAL A 271 5.06 3.10 -22.44
C VAL A 271 4.46 2.22 -23.53
N ALA A 272 4.35 2.75 -24.74
CA ALA A 272 3.81 2.06 -25.91
C ALA A 272 4.93 1.55 -26.83
N ARG A 273 4.54 0.75 -27.83
CA ARG A 273 5.44 0.23 -28.87
C ARG A 273 6.01 1.34 -29.75
N ASP A 274 5.19 2.33 -30.10
CA ASP A 274 5.51 3.42 -31.02
C ASP A 274 4.59 4.63 -30.75
N SER A 275 4.90 5.77 -31.38
CA SER A 275 4.15 7.03 -31.19
C SER A 275 2.71 6.96 -31.72
N GLU A 276 2.45 6.11 -32.71
CA GLU A 276 1.12 5.92 -33.29
C GLU A 276 0.20 5.17 -32.31
N ASN A 277 0.69 4.09 -31.71
CA ASN A 277 -0.02 3.34 -30.66
C ASN A 277 -0.22 4.19 -29.41
N LEU A 278 0.77 5.03 -29.06
CA LEU A 278 0.63 5.97 -27.95
C LEU A 278 -0.52 6.95 -28.20
N SER A 279 -0.58 7.57 -29.38
CA SER A 279 -1.65 8.52 -29.74
C SER A 279 -3.05 7.89 -29.63
N ARG A 280 -3.23 6.67 -30.16
CA ARG A 280 -4.48 5.91 -30.02
C ARG A 280 -4.82 5.63 -28.55
N THR A 281 -3.84 5.19 -27.77
CA THR A 281 -4.01 4.90 -26.34
C THR A 281 -4.46 6.13 -25.57
N LEU A 282 -3.79 7.27 -25.76
CA LEU A 282 -4.13 8.52 -25.08
C LEU A 282 -5.52 9.03 -25.46
N SER A 283 -5.93 8.92 -26.72
CA SER A 283 -7.29 9.32 -27.13
C SER A 283 -8.40 8.54 -26.40
N GLN A 284 -8.17 7.25 -26.09
CA GLN A 284 -9.12 6.46 -25.31
C GLN A 284 -9.07 6.80 -23.82
N MET A 285 -7.88 7.08 -23.29
CA MET A 285 -7.73 7.57 -21.92
C MET A 285 -8.43 8.92 -21.73
N GLU A 286 -8.38 9.83 -22.71
CA GLU A 286 -9.15 11.08 -22.67
C GLU A 286 -10.65 10.82 -22.51
N LYS A 287 -11.22 9.86 -23.26
CA LYS A 287 -12.63 9.49 -23.12
C LYS A 287 -12.96 8.97 -21.72
N ILE A 288 -12.13 8.08 -21.19
CA ILE A 288 -12.30 7.53 -19.83
C ILE A 288 -12.25 8.67 -18.79
N VAL A 289 -11.24 9.53 -18.88
CA VAL A 289 -11.05 10.66 -17.96
C VAL A 289 -12.20 11.65 -18.06
N ARG A 290 -12.63 11.99 -19.28
CA ARG A 290 -13.70 12.97 -19.53
C ARG A 290 -15.00 12.60 -18.83
N THR A 291 -15.30 11.30 -18.76
CA THR A 291 -16.49 10.75 -18.08
C THR A 291 -16.27 10.40 -16.61
N THR A 292 -15.03 10.41 -16.13
CA THR A 292 -14.71 10.12 -14.73
C THR A 292 -14.62 11.40 -13.90
N TRP A 293 -13.85 12.40 -14.36
CA TRP A 293 -13.69 13.68 -13.66
C TRP A 293 -13.50 14.88 -14.60
N SER A 294 -13.78 14.74 -15.90
CA SER A 294 -13.60 15.77 -16.93
C SER A 294 -12.13 16.13 -17.21
N ASN A 295 -11.47 16.83 -16.29
CA ASN A 295 -10.05 17.19 -16.32
C ASN A 295 -9.53 17.26 -14.87
N PRO A 296 -8.22 17.01 -14.63
CA PRO A 296 -7.69 16.85 -13.29
C PRO A 296 -7.42 18.20 -12.58
N PRO A 297 -7.28 18.22 -11.24
CA PRO A 297 -7.03 19.44 -10.46
C PRO A 297 -5.64 20.03 -10.73
N SER A 298 -5.52 21.36 -10.76
CA SER A 298 -4.28 22.03 -11.18
C SER A 298 -3.28 22.30 -10.06
N GLN A 299 -3.73 22.58 -8.83
CA GLN A 299 -2.87 23.12 -7.77
C GLN A 299 -1.69 22.20 -7.44
N GLY A 300 -1.95 20.96 -7.04
CA GLY A 300 -0.89 20.01 -6.72
C GLY A 300 0.00 19.66 -7.92
N ALA A 301 -0.54 19.65 -9.14
CA ALA A 301 0.24 19.43 -10.36
C ALA A 301 1.17 20.62 -10.67
N ARG A 302 0.76 21.86 -10.37
CA ARG A 302 1.61 23.06 -10.48
C ARG A 302 2.74 23.00 -9.48
N ILE A 303 2.49 22.57 -8.23
CA ILE A 303 3.54 22.39 -7.21
C ILE A 303 4.59 21.42 -7.74
N VAL A 304 4.17 20.20 -8.12
CA VAL A 304 5.09 19.18 -8.63
C VAL A 304 5.80 19.65 -9.89
N SER A 305 5.08 20.23 -10.86
CA SER A 305 5.66 20.72 -12.12
C SER A 305 6.72 21.80 -11.90
N LYS A 306 6.41 22.85 -11.13
CA LYS A 306 7.36 23.93 -10.83
C LYS A 306 8.58 23.40 -10.07
N THR A 307 8.39 22.47 -9.12
CA THR A 307 9.51 21.85 -8.40
C THR A 307 10.40 21.02 -9.32
N LEU A 308 9.83 20.15 -10.15
CA LEU A 308 10.60 19.20 -10.96
C LEU A 308 11.28 19.86 -12.17
N ASN A 309 10.70 20.93 -12.73
CA ASN A 309 11.24 21.59 -13.92
C ASN A 309 12.24 22.72 -13.60
N CYS A 310 12.43 23.08 -12.33
CA CYS A 310 13.42 24.06 -11.90
C CYS A 310 14.61 23.33 -11.23
N PRO A 311 15.83 23.42 -11.76
CA PRO A 311 16.98 22.68 -11.24
C PRO A 311 17.25 22.92 -9.74
N GLU A 312 17.12 24.16 -9.25
CA GLU A 312 17.34 24.49 -7.85
C GLU A 312 16.28 23.86 -6.95
N LEU A 313 15.00 23.98 -7.32
CA LEU A 313 13.88 23.41 -6.57
C LEU A 313 13.92 21.87 -6.61
N PHE A 314 14.31 21.29 -7.74
CA PHE A 314 14.46 19.84 -7.87
C PHE A 314 15.57 19.31 -6.97
N ALA A 315 16.71 20.00 -6.89
CA ALA A 315 17.79 19.65 -5.97
C ALA A 315 17.35 19.74 -4.50
N GLU A 316 16.63 20.80 -4.13
CA GLU A 316 16.06 20.96 -2.78
C GLU A 316 15.05 19.86 -2.44
N TRP A 317 14.18 19.51 -3.39
CA TRP A 317 13.23 18.42 -3.23
C TRP A 317 13.93 17.07 -3.02
N LYS A 318 14.94 16.74 -3.82
CA LYS A 318 15.74 15.53 -3.62
C LYS A 318 16.37 15.49 -2.22
N SER A 319 16.89 16.62 -1.74
CA SER A 319 17.41 16.73 -0.38
C SER A 319 16.32 16.48 0.67
N ASN A 320 15.13 17.09 0.51
CA ASN A 320 14.01 16.87 1.43
C ASN A 320 13.54 15.39 1.45
N VAL A 321 13.46 14.75 0.29
CA VAL A 321 13.14 13.32 0.16
C VAL A 321 14.19 12.47 0.88
N LYS A 322 15.47 12.75 0.66
CA LYS A 322 16.58 12.05 1.31
C LYS A 322 16.50 12.19 2.84
N THR A 323 16.22 13.38 3.37
CA THR A 323 16.02 13.59 4.81
C THR A 323 14.93 12.68 5.37
N MET A 324 13.80 12.51 4.67
CA MET A 324 12.74 11.61 5.12
C MET A 324 13.20 10.14 5.10
N ALA A 325 13.87 9.71 4.03
CA ALA A 325 14.36 8.35 3.88
C ALA A 325 15.41 8.02 4.96
N ASP A 326 16.39 8.90 5.17
CA ASP A 326 17.45 8.74 6.18
C ASP A 326 16.86 8.58 7.58
N ARG A 327 15.81 9.36 7.92
CA ARG A 327 15.12 9.23 9.21
C ARG A 327 14.44 7.86 9.35
N VAL A 328 13.78 7.38 8.31
CA VAL A 328 13.11 6.07 8.32
C VAL A 328 14.14 4.94 8.50
N LEU A 329 15.28 5.03 7.82
CA LEU A 329 16.39 4.08 7.99
C LEU A 329 16.95 4.12 9.42
N LEU A 330 17.16 5.31 9.98
CA LEU A 330 17.59 5.47 11.37
C LEU A 330 16.62 4.82 12.36
N MET A 331 15.31 5.00 12.18
CA MET A 331 14.30 4.39 13.05
C MET A 331 14.24 2.87 12.91
N ARG A 332 14.51 2.32 11.71
CA ARG A 332 14.65 0.87 11.51
C ARG A 332 15.83 0.32 12.31
N ASP A 333 17.00 0.95 12.19
CA ASP A 333 18.21 0.54 12.89
C ASP A 333 18.02 0.60 14.41
N GLN A 334 17.48 1.70 14.92
CA GLN A 334 17.26 1.86 16.35
C GLN A 334 16.23 0.87 16.91
N LEU A 335 15.14 0.59 16.19
CA LEU A 335 14.14 -0.37 16.65
C LEU A 335 14.75 -1.77 16.75
N LYS A 336 15.50 -2.20 15.72
CA LYS A 336 16.22 -3.47 15.73
C LYS A 336 17.19 -3.55 16.90
N ALA A 337 18.04 -2.53 17.08
CA ALA A 337 19.04 -2.51 18.14
C ALA A 337 18.40 -2.61 19.54
N LYS A 338 17.28 -1.89 19.77
CA LYS A 338 16.55 -1.95 21.05
C LYS A 338 15.91 -3.31 21.28
N LEU A 339 15.32 -3.94 20.26
CA LEU A 339 14.74 -5.28 20.38
C LEU A 339 15.82 -6.34 20.68
N GLN A 340 17.01 -6.21 20.08
CA GLN A 340 18.17 -7.06 20.36
C GLN A 340 18.70 -6.86 21.78
N ALA A 341 18.83 -5.61 22.23
CA ALA A 341 19.27 -5.28 23.58
C ALA A 341 18.31 -5.81 24.67
N LEU A 342 17.01 -5.84 24.39
CA LEU A 342 15.99 -6.45 25.25
C LEU A 342 16.01 -7.98 25.25
N GLY A 343 16.80 -8.63 24.39
CA GLY A 343 16.77 -10.09 24.23
C GLY A 343 15.42 -10.58 23.72
N THR A 344 14.74 -9.80 22.86
CA THR A 344 13.40 -10.14 22.38
C THR A 344 13.40 -11.43 21.55
N PRO A 345 12.56 -12.43 21.85
CA PRO A 345 12.59 -13.72 21.15
C PRO A 345 12.41 -13.60 19.62
N GLY A 346 13.13 -14.45 18.88
CA GLY A 346 13.15 -14.48 17.41
C GLY A 346 14.24 -13.59 16.80
N THR A 347 14.33 -13.57 15.47
CA THR A 347 15.21 -12.64 14.74
C THR A 347 14.44 -11.37 14.37
N TRP A 348 15.15 -10.25 14.31
CA TRP A 348 14.58 -8.93 13.97
C TRP A 348 15.34 -8.24 12.83
N ASP A 349 16.18 -8.99 12.11
CA ASP A 349 16.98 -8.49 10.99
C ASP A 349 16.13 -7.97 9.83
N HIS A 350 14.93 -8.54 9.67
CA HIS A 350 13.97 -8.13 8.65
C HIS A 350 13.57 -6.66 8.75
N ILE A 351 13.61 -6.05 9.95
CA ILE A 351 13.32 -4.61 10.13
C ILE A 351 14.28 -3.74 9.29
N THR A 352 15.54 -4.13 9.22
CA THR A 352 16.59 -3.41 8.48
C THR A 352 16.76 -3.89 7.04
N GLN A 353 16.35 -5.13 6.74
CA GLN A 353 16.36 -5.67 5.37
C GLN A 353 15.15 -5.18 4.55
N GLN A 354 14.03 -4.90 5.22
CA GLN A 354 12.86 -4.28 4.60
C GLN A 354 13.10 -2.79 4.34
N ILE A 355 12.47 -2.29 3.29
CA ILE A 355 12.68 -0.96 2.70
C ILE A 355 11.39 -0.12 2.81
N GLY A 356 11.56 1.20 2.86
CA GLY A 356 10.48 2.18 2.74
C GLY A 356 9.68 2.41 4.02
N MET A 357 8.43 2.84 3.87
CA MET A 357 7.61 3.34 4.98
C MET A 357 7.15 2.26 5.96
N PHE A 358 6.98 1.02 5.50
CA PHE A 358 6.32 -0.03 6.26
C PHE A 358 7.25 -1.20 6.62
N SER A 359 6.97 -1.82 7.75
CA SER A 359 7.57 -3.09 8.14
C SER A 359 6.49 -4.08 8.54
N PHE A 360 6.58 -5.30 8.03
CA PHE A 360 5.85 -6.44 8.57
C PHE A 360 6.64 -6.99 9.76
N THR A 361 6.14 -6.72 10.97
CA THR A 361 6.84 -7.06 12.22
C THR A 361 6.91 -8.57 12.47
N GLY A 362 5.92 -9.32 11.97
CA GLY A 362 5.71 -10.74 12.32
C GLY A 362 4.90 -10.95 13.60
N LEU A 363 4.37 -9.88 14.21
CA LEU A 363 3.41 -10.00 15.30
C LEU A 363 2.11 -10.63 14.80
N ASN A 364 1.62 -11.62 15.53
CA ASN A 364 0.34 -12.27 15.22
C ASN A 364 -0.85 -11.42 15.73
N PRO A 365 -2.10 -11.72 15.30
CA PRO A 365 -3.27 -10.93 15.67
C PRO A 365 -3.46 -10.75 17.19
N LYS A 366 -3.19 -11.78 18.01
CA LYS A 366 -3.32 -11.68 19.48
C LYS A 366 -2.28 -10.75 20.09
N GLN A 367 -1.07 -10.74 19.53
CA GLN A 367 -0.02 -9.81 19.94
C GLN A 367 -0.36 -8.38 19.53
N VAL A 368 -0.95 -8.19 18.34
CA VAL A 368 -1.46 -6.89 17.90
C VAL A 368 -2.58 -6.39 18.82
N GLU A 369 -3.54 -7.24 19.18
CA GLU A 369 -4.59 -6.92 20.15
C GLU A 369 -4.01 -6.48 21.50
N TYR A 370 -2.98 -7.20 21.99
CA TYR A 370 -2.26 -6.80 23.20
C TYR A 370 -1.60 -5.43 23.07
N MET A 371 -0.93 -5.17 21.95
CA MET A 371 -0.29 -3.87 21.67
C MET A 371 -1.31 -2.73 21.69
N ILE A 372 -2.50 -2.94 21.13
CA ILE A 372 -3.55 -1.92 21.11
C ILE A 372 -4.17 -1.76 22.50
N ALA A 373 -4.65 -2.85 23.11
CA ALA A 373 -5.47 -2.79 24.32
C ALA A 373 -4.69 -2.44 25.59
N GLU A 374 -3.44 -2.93 25.71
CA GLU A 374 -2.67 -2.82 26.95
C GLU A 374 -1.51 -1.82 26.83
N LYS A 375 -1.08 -1.53 25.60
CA LYS A 375 0.06 -0.64 25.32
C LYS A 375 -0.35 0.60 24.53
N HIS A 376 -1.61 0.73 24.11
CA HIS A 376 -2.07 1.89 23.34
C HIS A 376 -1.20 2.15 22.08
N VAL A 377 -0.62 1.09 21.51
CA VAL A 377 0.18 1.13 20.27
C VAL A 377 -0.66 0.58 19.14
N TYR A 378 -1.08 1.48 18.24
CA TYR A 378 -2.00 1.20 17.15
C TYR A 378 -1.25 0.78 15.90
N LEU A 379 -1.45 -0.47 15.47
CA LEU A 379 -0.86 -1.07 14.27
C LEU A 379 -1.89 -1.94 13.54
N MET A 380 -1.62 -2.30 12.29
CA MET A 380 -2.57 -3.15 11.55
C MET A 380 -2.63 -4.56 12.13
N ALA A 381 -3.80 -5.21 12.03
CA ALA A 381 -4.00 -6.60 12.46
C ALA A 381 -3.01 -7.61 11.83
N SER A 382 -2.46 -7.29 10.67
CA SER A 382 -1.41 -8.06 10.00
C SER A 382 -0.01 -7.94 10.62
N GLY A 383 0.16 -7.10 11.64
CA GLY A 383 1.45 -6.74 12.20
C GLY A 383 2.22 -5.69 11.38
N ARG A 384 1.59 -5.06 10.38
CA ARG A 384 2.18 -3.91 9.66
C ARG A 384 2.33 -2.71 10.59
N ILE A 385 3.54 -2.15 10.64
CA ILE A 385 3.80 -0.84 11.24
C ILE A 385 4.28 0.16 10.19
N ASN A 386 3.96 1.43 10.40
CA ASN A 386 4.59 2.57 9.73
C ASN A 386 5.81 3.01 10.54
N MET A 387 6.99 2.87 9.97
CA MET A 387 8.26 3.29 10.58
C MET A 387 8.31 4.79 10.84
N CYS A 388 7.53 5.58 10.11
CA CYS A 388 7.44 7.01 10.37
C CYS A 388 6.72 7.36 11.68
N GLY A 389 5.98 6.44 12.30
CA GLY A 389 5.40 6.67 13.63
C GLY A 389 6.39 6.50 14.78
N LEU A 390 7.60 6.00 14.50
CA LEU A 390 8.69 5.89 15.46
C LEU A 390 9.41 7.23 15.61
N THR A 391 9.78 7.57 16.83
CA THR A 391 10.50 8.78 17.20
C THR A 391 11.55 8.48 18.25
N THR A 392 12.53 9.36 18.42
CA THR A 392 13.53 9.22 19.50
C THR A 392 12.89 9.14 20.88
N SER A 393 11.72 9.78 21.07
CA SER A 393 10.99 9.82 22.34
C SER A 393 10.11 8.60 22.61
N ASN A 394 9.64 7.86 21.59
CA ASN A 394 8.71 6.75 21.77
C ASN A 394 9.31 5.36 21.50
N ILE A 395 10.47 5.29 20.86
CA ILE A 395 10.99 4.02 20.35
C ILE A 395 11.33 3.01 21.45
N ASP A 396 11.77 3.48 22.62
CA ASP A 396 12.00 2.60 23.79
C ASP A 396 10.69 1.98 24.29
N TYR A 397 9.63 2.78 24.39
CA TYR A 397 8.31 2.30 24.78
C TYR A 397 7.78 1.25 23.79
N ILE A 398 7.99 1.48 22.49
CA ILE A 398 7.53 0.57 21.44
C ILE A 398 8.33 -0.74 21.46
N ALA A 399 9.66 -0.66 21.56
CA ALA A 399 10.51 -1.84 21.65
C ALA A 399 10.15 -2.70 22.87
N GLN A 400 9.94 -2.07 24.04
CA GLN A 400 9.48 -2.77 25.24
C GLN A 400 8.08 -3.37 25.06
N SER A 401 7.17 -2.65 24.40
CA SER A 401 5.81 -3.13 24.14
C SER A 401 5.81 -4.37 23.24
N ILE A 402 6.63 -4.37 22.17
CA ILE A 402 6.83 -5.53 21.30
C ILE A 402 7.44 -6.70 22.10
N HIS A 403 8.47 -6.43 22.91
CA HIS A 403 9.07 -7.44 23.76
C HIS A 403 8.06 -8.09 24.70
N ASP A 404 7.25 -7.29 25.39
CA ASP A 404 6.17 -7.76 26.26
C ASP A 404 5.15 -8.61 25.49
N ALA A 405 4.74 -8.17 24.30
CA ALA A 405 3.77 -8.88 23.47
C ALA A 405 4.28 -10.27 23.04
N VAL A 406 5.59 -10.41 22.82
CA VAL A 406 6.21 -11.67 22.40
C VAL A 406 6.54 -12.58 23.58
N THR A 407 6.87 -12.03 24.74
CA THR A 407 7.32 -12.81 25.91
C THR A 407 6.23 -13.16 26.90
N LYS A 408 5.17 -12.35 27.01
CA LYS A 408 4.06 -12.66 27.93
C LYS A 408 3.34 -13.88 27.43
N LYS A 409 3.61 -15.03 28.08
CA LYS A 409 2.77 -16.21 27.98
C LYS A 409 1.35 -15.77 28.29
N SER A 410 0.48 -15.95 27.32
CA SER A 410 -0.95 -15.69 27.35
C SER A 410 -1.57 -15.78 28.75
N HIS A 411 -1.64 -14.64 29.46
CA HIS A 411 -2.58 -14.48 30.57
C HIS A 411 -4.05 -14.51 30.10
N PHE A 412 -4.28 -14.71 28.80
CA PHE A 412 -5.56 -14.95 28.15
C PHE A 412 -6.41 -16.06 28.81
N PHE A 413 -5.81 -17.02 29.54
CA PHE A 413 -6.59 -18.04 30.27
C PHE A 413 -7.33 -17.54 31.54
N ARG A 414 -7.12 -16.29 31.98
CA ARG A 414 -7.70 -15.82 33.25
C ARG A 414 -8.98 -14.99 33.11
N VAL A 415 -9.29 -14.46 31.93
CA VAL A 415 -10.53 -13.69 31.69
C VAL A 415 -11.66 -14.60 31.21
N GLU A 416 -11.40 -15.56 30.32
CA GLU A 416 -12.39 -16.59 29.96
C GLU A 416 -12.79 -17.44 31.17
N ASN A 417 -11.86 -17.76 32.08
CA ASN A 417 -12.19 -18.46 33.32
C ASN A 417 -12.90 -17.59 34.37
N LYS A 418 -12.78 -16.26 34.32
CA LYS A 418 -13.55 -15.37 35.21
C LYS A 418 -14.97 -15.14 34.69
N LEU A 419 -15.16 -14.99 33.37
CA LEU A 419 -16.50 -14.94 32.77
C LEU A 419 -17.20 -16.29 32.84
N ASN A 420 -16.55 -17.42 32.55
CA ASN A 420 -17.18 -18.75 32.69
C ASN A 420 -17.45 -19.12 34.15
N ARG A 421 -16.67 -18.65 35.12
CA ARG A 421 -16.99 -18.83 36.56
C ARG A 421 -18.10 -17.89 37.05
N SER A 422 -18.28 -16.71 36.47
CA SER A 422 -19.41 -15.83 36.84
C SER A 422 -20.70 -16.25 36.13
N LEU A 423 -20.65 -16.65 34.86
CA LEU A 423 -21.77 -17.23 34.11
C LEU A 423 -22.19 -18.59 34.70
N GLY A 424 -21.24 -19.44 35.08
CA GLY A 424 -21.52 -20.71 35.77
C GLY A 424 -22.14 -20.53 37.16
N ARG A 425 -21.86 -19.43 37.87
CA ARG A 425 -22.52 -19.09 39.15
C ARG A 425 -23.89 -18.42 38.95
N CYS A 426 -24.09 -17.65 37.88
CA CYS A 426 -25.41 -17.10 37.53
C CYS A 426 -26.39 -18.19 37.08
N LEU A 427 -25.93 -19.20 36.33
CA LEU A 427 -26.77 -20.31 35.89
C LEU A 427 -27.17 -21.25 37.05
N ILE A 428 -26.33 -21.43 38.07
CA ILE A 428 -26.69 -22.23 39.26
C ILE A 428 -27.71 -21.50 40.15
N ASN A 429 -27.70 -20.16 40.20
CA ASN A 429 -28.67 -19.38 40.97
C ASN A 429 -30.03 -19.18 40.29
N MET A 430 -30.17 -19.47 38.98
CA MET A 430 -31.46 -19.38 38.27
C MET A 430 -32.25 -20.70 38.21
N VAL A 431 -31.66 -21.84 38.60
CA VAL A 431 -32.34 -23.16 38.58
C VAL A 431 -33.18 -23.39 39.86
N GLY A 432 -33.19 -22.45 40.82
CA GLY A 432 -33.95 -22.56 42.07
C GLY A 432 -35.34 -21.93 42.09
N VAL A 433 -35.84 -21.34 40.99
CA VAL A 433 -37.03 -20.45 41.05
C VAL A 433 -38.14 -20.76 40.02
N PHE A 434 -38.09 -21.86 39.27
CA PHE A 434 -39.15 -22.15 38.28
C PHE A 434 -39.75 -23.57 38.35
N SER A 435 -41.09 -23.60 38.37
CA SER A 435 -42.01 -24.75 38.34
C SER A 435 -41.91 -25.56 37.02
N PRO A 436 -42.31 -26.85 36.97
CA PRO A 436 -41.94 -27.80 35.91
C PRO A 436 -42.45 -27.55 34.48
N ASP A 437 -43.17 -26.45 34.18
CA ASP A 437 -43.95 -26.33 32.94
C ASP A 437 -43.35 -25.40 31.86
N VAL A 438 -42.09 -24.97 31.97
CA VAL A 438 -41.46 -24.02 30.99
C VAL A 438 -40.25 -24.61 30.24
N LEU A 439 -40.07 -25.93 30.26
CA LEU A 439 -38.90 -26.61 29.68
C LEU A 439 -39.17 -27.33 28.34
N CYS A 440 -39.93 -26.71 27.43
CA CYS A 440 -40.29 -27.34 26.13
C CYS A 440 -39.91 -26.55 24.85
N CYS A 441 -39.09 -25.49 24.89
CA CYS A 441 -38.76 -24.73 23.67
C CYS A 441 -37.28 -24.43 23.38
N CYS A 442 -36.31 -25.01 24.09
CA CYS A 442 -34.88 -24.75 23.83
C CYS A 442 -34.04 -26.02 23.57
N ALA A 443 -34.53 -26.92 22.71
CA ALA A 443 -33.79 -28.13 22.30
C ALA A 443 -33.65 -28.24 20.78
N THR A 444 -33.16 -27.19 20.13
CA THR A 444 -32.65 -27.25 18.75
C THR A 444 -31.63 -26.13 18.61
N LEU A 445 -30.34 -26.49 18.61
CA LEU A 445 -29.16 -25.78 18.06
C LEU A 445 -27.91 -26.14 18.87
N LEU A 446 -27.45 -27.39 18.76
CA LEU A 446 -26.06 -27.78 19.01
C LEU A 446 -25.64 -28.79 17.92
N PRO A 447 -24.63 -28.50 17.08
CA PRO A 447 -24.09 -29.49 16.16
C PRO A 447 -23.17 -30.48 16.91
N GLN A 448 -23.38 -31.77 16.66
CA GLN A 448 -22.53 -32.86 17.13
C GLN A 448 -21.31 -33.08 16.22
N LYS A 449 -20.18 -33.36 16.90
CA LYS A 449 -19.07 -34.26 16.56
C LYS A 449 -18.11 -33.89 15.41
N GLU A 450 -16.83 -33.82 15.77
CA GLU A 450 -15.82 -34.77 15.30
C GLU A 450 -14.85 -35.12 16.45
N LYS A 451 -14.75 -36.42 16.79
CA LYS A 451 -13.73 -37.00 17.66
C LYS A 451 -12.96 -38.00 16.81
N THR A 452 -11.70 -37.71 16.52
CA THR A 452 -10.72 -38.70 16.07
C THR A 452 -10.07 -39.33 17.31
N SER A 453 -10.14 -40.65 17.42
CA SER A 453 -9.44 -41.42 18.45
C SER A 453 -8.38 -42.31 17.80
N PHE A 454 -7.13 -42.10 18.21
CA PHE A 454 -6.06 -43.10 18.16
C PHE A 454 -6.33 -44.21 19.18
N THR A 455 -6.11 -45.48 18.80
CA THR A 455 -5.23 -46.44 19.52
C THR A 455 -5.28 -47.84 18.89
N ASP A 456 -4.08 -48.35 18.60
CA ASP A 456 -3.54 -49.72 18.66
C ASP A 456 -4.47 -50.94 18.59
N HIS A 457 -4.34 -51.71 17.50
CA HIS A 457 -3.77 -53.07 17.49
C HIS A 457 -3.47 -53.55 16.07
#